data_AF-A0AAN7PP42-F1
#
_entry.id   AF-A0AAN7PP42-F1
#
_cell.length_a   1.000
_cell.length_b   1.000
_cell.length_c   1.000
_cell.angle_alpha   90.00
_cell.angle_beta   90.00
_cell.angle_gamma   90.00
#
_symmetry.space_group_name_H-M   'P 1'
#
loop_
_entity.id
_entity.type
_entity.pdbx_description
1 polymer ?
#
loop_
_entity_poly.entity_id
_entity_poly.type
_entity_poly.pdbx_seq_one_letter_code
_entity_poly.pdbx_strand_id
1 'polypeptide(L)'
;MSIQSPAKCEIRGVIRYLVWKEKPPFEIYNEVKTAYGDKAMNCTNVYKWCRKFKDGRTCVHDDQRSEGTARLLHMGGKRFSTDEEVKEKVEKWAKELAENYFEEGIKKLIPRYTTCIERNGDYVEK
;
A
#
# COMPACT_ATOMS: atom_id res chain seq x y z
N MET A 1 -15.51 25.00 13.31
CA MET A 1 -14.05 24.85 13.51
C MET A 1 -13.50 23.99 12.40
N SER A 2 -12.84 24.61 11.40
CA SER A 2 -12.19 23.88 10.30
C SER A 2 -10.71 23.67 10.64
N ILE A 3 -10.23 22.43 10.57
CA ILE A 3 -8.81 22.12 10.76
C ILE A 3 -8.04 22.73 9.58
N GLN A 4 -7.11 23.63 9.88
CA GLN A 4 -6.48 24.49 8.89
C GLN A 4 -5.46 23.76 8.00
N SER A 5 -5.05 22.50 8.25
CA SER A 5 -4.24 21.72 7.30
C SER A 5 -4.12 20.23 7.72
N PRO A 6 -5.16 19.41 7.53
CA PRO A 6 -5.10 17.99 7.89
C PRO A 6 -4.18 17.22 6.92
N ALA A 7 -3.29 16.41 7.46
CA ALA A 7 -2.57 15.40 6.70
C ALA A 7 -3.54 14.33 6.18
N LYS A 8 -3.22 13.73 5.03
CA LYS A 8 -4.08 12.69 4.42
C LYS A 8 -4.27 11.48 5.34
N CYS A 9 -3.26 11.13 6.14
CA CYS A 9 -3.35 10.06 7.14
C CYS A 9 -4.35 10.38 8.26
N GLU A 10 -4.50 11.65 8.67
CA GLU A 10 -5.49 12.06 9.68
C GLU A 10 -6.91 11.85 9.17
N ILE A 11 -7.20 12.29 7.94
CA ILE A 11 -8.51 12.07 7.31
C ILE A 11 -8.81 10.57 7.19
N ARG A 12 -7.82 9.75 6.83
CA ARG A 12 -7.97 8.28 6.75
C ARG A 12 -8.17 7.63 8.11
N GLY A 13 -7.55 8.17 9.17
CA GLY A 13 -7.80 7.76 10.54
C GLY A 13 -9.24 7.98 10.96
N VAL A 14 -9.81 9.14 10.63
CA VAL A 14 -11.23 9.45 10.85
C VAL A 14 -12.14 8.49 10.06
N ILE A 15 -11.85 8.27 8.78
CA ILE A 15 -12.61 7.31 7.96
C ILE A 15 -12.57 5.91 8.60
N ARG A 16 -11.41 5.44 9.08
CA ARG A 16 -11.28 4.14 9.74
C ARG A 16 -12.16 4.04 10.99
N TYR A 17 -12.14 5.08 11.82
CA TYR A 17 -13.00 5.16 13.01
C TYR A 17 -14.49 5.12 12.65
N LEU A 18 -14.89 5.85 11.61
CA LEU A 18 -16.30 5.90 11.19
C LEU A 18 -16.77 4.60 10.52
N VAL A 19 -15.87 3.88 9.82
CA VAL A 19 -16.14 2.52 9.33
C VAL A 19 -16.31 1.54 10.49
N TRP A 20 -15.49 1.66 11.54
CA TRP A 20 -15.65 0.86 12.76
C TRP A 20 -16.96 1.16 13.50
N LYS A 21 -17.47 2.39 13.39
CA LYS A 21 -18.83 2.78 13.83
C LYS A 21 -19.95 2.29 12.91
N GLU A 22 -19.65 1.49 11.90
CA GLU A 22 -20.58 0.93 10.92
C GLU A 22 -21.38 1.96 10.11
N LYS A 23 -20.87 3.19 9.99
CA LYS A 23 -21.53 4.23 9.19
C LYS A 23 -21.43 3.94 7.69
N PRO A 24 -22.48 4.24 6.91
CA PRO A 24 -22.43 4.09 5.46
C PRO A 24 -21.47 5.11 4.83
N PRO A 25 -20.78 4.78 3.71
CA PRO A 25 -19.78 5.65 3.09
C PRO A 25 -20.25 7.07 2.75
N PHE A 26 -21.55 7.25 2.45
CA PHE A 26 -22.14 8.56 2.17
C PHE A 26 -22.14 9.47 3.40
N GLU A 27 -22.51 8.95 4.58
CA GLU A 27 -22.46 9.70 5.83
C GLU A 27 -21.02 10.03 6.22
N ILE A 28 -20.11 9.08 6.03
CA ILE A 28 -18.67 9.28 6.24
C ILE A 28 -18.16 10.43 5.38
N TYR A 29 -18.56 10.50 4.11
CA TYR A 29 -18.18 11.59 3.22
C TYR A 29 -18.69 12.95 3.72
N ASN A 30 -19.96 13.04 4.13
CA ASN A 30 -20.53 14.28 4.64
C ASN A 30 -19.85 14.74 5.93
N GLU A 31 -19.52 13.82 6.84
CA GLU A 31 -18.81 14.14 8.09
C GLU A 31 -17.38 14.62 7.81
N VAL A 32 -16.66 13.92 6.93
CA VAL A 32 -15.31 14.33 6.49
C VAL A 32 -15.36 15.69 5.80
N LYS A 33 -16.35 15.94 4.93
CA LYS A 33 -16.53 17.24 4.25
C LYS A 33 -16.88 18.35 5.24
N THR A 34 -17.69 18.06 6.25
CA THR A 34 -18.06 19.03 7.30
C THR A 34 -16.88 19.37 8.21
N ALA A 35 -16.06 18.37 8.60
CA ALA A 35 -14.92 18.58 9.50
C ALA A 35 -13.73 19.29 8.82
N TYR A 36 -13.44 18.91 7.57
CA TYR A 36 -12.23 19.34 6.86
C TYR A 36 -12.49 20.36 5.72
N GLY A 37 -13.74 20.64 5.40
CA GLY A 37 -14.13 21.65 4.42
C GLY A 37 -13.54 21.40 3.04
N ASP A 38 -12.87 22.40 2.48
CA ASP A 38 -12.23 22.30 1.16
C ASP A 38 -10.96 21.46 1.15
N LYS A 39 -10.39 21.18 2.32
CA LYS A 39 -9.24 20.28 2.49
C LYS A 39 -9.65 18.82 2.66
N ALA A 40 -10.95 18.55 2.64
CA ALA A 40 -11.48 17.19 2.72
C ALA A 40 -11.03 16.32 1.53
N MET A 41 -10.89 15.03 1.80
CA MET A 41 -10.69 14.04 0.77
C MET A 41 -11.92 13.96 -0.15
N ASN A 42 -11.70 13.84 -1.47
CA ASN A 42 -12.82 13.71 -2.41
C ASN A 42 -13.61 12.42 -2.18
N CYS A 43 -14.88 12.42 -2.63
CA CYS A 43 -15.81 11.32 -2.43
C CYS A 43 -15.24 9.96 -2.89
N THR A 44 -14.66 9.90 -4.10
CA THR A 44 -14.07 8.66 -4.65
C THR A 44 -13.02 8.06 -3.73
N ASN A 45 -12.13 8.89 -3.18
CA ASN A 45 -11.09 8.41 -2.26
C ASN A 45 -11.66 8.04 -0.89
N VAL A 46 -12.67 8.74 -0.39
CA VAL A 46 -13.37 8.34 0.84
C VAL A 46 -13.94 6.93 0.67
N TYR A 47 -14.68 6.68 -0.41
CA TYR A 47 -15.26 5.35 -0.70
C TYR A 47 -14.20 4.26 -0.85
N LYS A 48 -13.09 4.57 -1.54
CA LYS A 48 -11.95 3.65 -1.67
C LYS A 48 -11.38 3.27 -0.29
N TRP A 49 -11.20 4.23 0.61
CA TRP A 49 -10.71 3.98 1.96
C TRP A 49 -11.73 3.25 2.84
N CYS A 50 -13.03 3.56 2.72
CA CYS A 50 -14.08 2.81 3.38
C CYS A 50 -14.04 1.31 3.03
N ARG A 51 -13.94 0.99 1.73
CA ARG A 51 -13.81 -0.39 1.27
C ARG A 51 -12.56 -1.06 1.84
N LYS A 52 -11.39 -0.40 1.73
CA LYS A 52 -10.13 -0.93 2.26
C LYS A 52 -10.24 -1.30 3.74
N PHE A 53 -10.84 -0.44 4.57
CA PHE A 53 -10.99 -0.71 6.00
C PHE A 53 -12.03 -1.81 6.28
N LYS A 54 -13.10 -1.88 5.48
CA LYS A 54 -14.09 -2.96 5.55
C LYS A 54 -13.48 -4.33 5.19
N ASP A 55 -12.53 -4.34 4.26
CA ASP A 55 -11.76 -5.52 3.86
C ASP A 55 -10.65 -5.90 4.88
N GLY A 56 -10.63 -5.26 6.06
CA GLY A 56 -9.73 -5.61 7.17
C GLY A 56 -8.39 -4.87 7.20
N ARG A 57 -8.17 -3.88 6.34
CA ARG A 57 -6.95 -3.05 6.40
C ARG A 57 -6.90 -2.25 7.71
N THR A 58 -5.73 -2.15 8.33
CA THR A 58 -5.52 -1.35 9.55
C THR A 58 -4.63 -0.13 9.33
N CYS A 59 -3.76 -0.15 8.32
CA CYS A 59 -2.83 0.94 8.00
C CYS A 59 -3.50 2.10 7.24
N VAL A 60 -3.24 3.34 7.68
CA VAL A 60 -3.76 4.60 7.10
C VAL A 60 -2.86 5.21 6.01
N HIS A 61 -1.66 4.66 5.82
CA HIS A 61 -0.75 5.10 4.77
C HIS A 61 -1.07 4.39 3.46
N ASP A 62 -0.83 5.02 2.32
CA ASP A 62 -0.96 4.34 1.03
C ASP A 62 -0.04 3.11 1.00
N ASP A 63 -0.45 2.08 0.28
CA ASP A 63 0.45 0.94 0.05
C ASP A 63 1.69 1.47 -0.66
N GLN A 64 2.88 1.00 -0.26
CA GLN A 64 4.04 1.15 -1.12
C GLN A 64 3.61 0.65 -2.49
N ARG A 65 3.65 1.55 -3.48
CA ARG A 65 3.37 1.21 -4.86
C ARG A 65 4.36 0.09 -5.17
N SER A 66 3.89 -1.14 -5.20
CA SER A 66 4.67 -2.20 -5.80
C SER A 66 5.03 -1.65 -7.17
N GLU A 67 6.31 -1.64 -7.48
CA GLU A 67 6.79 -1.34 -8.82
C GLU A 67 6.34 -2.49 -9.73
N GLY A 68 5.03 -2.59 -9.94
CA GLY A 68 4.34 -3.61 -10.70
C GLY A 68 4.55 -3.45 -12.19
N THR A 69 5.34 -2.46 -12.61
CA THR A 69 5.84 -2.36 -13.98
C THR A 69 6.91 -3.42 -14.27
N ALA A 70 7.73 -3.82 -13.29
CA ALA A 70 8.74 -4.86 -13.52
C ALA A 70 8.13 -6.27 -13.72
N ARG A 71 6.94 -6.56 -13.18
CA ARG A 71 6.31 -7.90 -13.27
C ARG A 71 5.69 -8.24 -14.63
N LEU A 72 5.30 -7.23 -15.43
CA LEU A 72 4.65 -7.46 -16.73
C LEU A 72 5.55 -7.13 -17.93
N LEU A 73 6.62 -6.36 -17.76
CA LEU A 73 7.52 -6.00 -18.87
C LEU A 73 8.29 -7.21 -19.42
N HIS A 74 8.63 -8.20 -18.59
CA HIS A 74 9.40 -9.36 -19.06
C HIS A 74 8.59 -10.30 -19.97
N MET A 75 7.27 -10.37 -19.80
CA MET A 75 6.38 -11.29 -20.52
C MET A 75 5.43 -10.60 -21.51
N GLY A 76 5.19 -9.28 -21.37
CA GLY A 76 4.35 -8.53 -22.28
C GLY A 76 4.92 -8.46 -23.70
N GLY A 77 4.11 -8.82 -24.70
CA GLY A 77 4.46 -8.69 -26.13
C GLY A 77 5.22 -9.86 -26.75
N LYS A 78 5.55 -10.91 -26.00
CA LYS A 78 6.14 -12.14 -26.53
C LYS A 78 5.03 -13.11 -26.97
N ARG A 79 5.11 -13.61 -28.21
CA ARG A 79 4.26 -14.70 -28.70
C ARG A 79 4.98 -16.02 -28.44
N PHE A 80 4.28 -16.95 -27.82
CA PHE A 80 4.74 -18.32 -27.58
C PHE A 80 3.97 -19.26 -28.50
N SER A 81 4.62 -20.32 -28.96
CA SER A 81 4.01 -21.25 -29.90
C SER A 81 3.29 -22.41 -29.19
N THR A 82 3.65 -22.72 -27.95
CA THR A 82 3.04 -23.79 -27.15
C THR A 82 2.92 -23.41 -25.67
N ASP A 83 2.02 -24.09 -24.96
CA ASP A 83 1.77 -23.84 -23.53
C ASP A 83 2.94 -24.30 -22.65
N GLU A 84 3.70 -25.30 -23.09
CA GLU A 84 4.94 -25.76 -22.44
C GLU A 84 6.01 -24.66 -22.42
N GLU A 85 6.15 -23.92 -23.53
CA GLU A 85 7.08 -22.81 -23.66
C GLU A 85 6.71 -21.65 -22.71
N VAL A 86 5.41 -21.40 -22.56
CA VAL A 86 4.89 -20.44 -21.58
C VAL A 86 5.23 -20.87 -20.17
N LYS A 87 4.96 -22.13 -19.83
CA LYS A 87 5.15 -22.68 -18.48
C LYS A 87 6.63 -22.64 -18.06
N GLU A 88 7.53 -23.11 -18.93
CA GLU A 88 8.96 -23.10 -18.65
C GLU A 88 9.48 -21.68 -18.39
N LYS A 89 9.05 -20.72 -19.21
CA LYS A 89 9.52 -19.34 -19.11
C LYS A 89 8.95 -18.61 -17.89
N VAL A 90 7.71 -18.90 -17.52
CA VAL A 90 7.09 -18.41 -16.28
C VAL A 90 7.81 -18.99 -15.08
N GLU A 91 8.09 -20.29 -15.06
CA GLU A 91 8.82 -20.93 -13.97
C GLU A 91 10.24 -20.39 -13.83
N LYS A 92 10.97 -20.21 -14.93
CA LYS A 92 12.30 -19.62 -14.92
C LYS A 92 12.29 -18.18 -14.39
N TRP A 93 11.39 -17.34 -14.91
CA TRP A 93 11.22 -15.97 -14.43
C TRP A 93 10.86 -15.91 -12.95
N ALA A 94 9.97 -16.79 -12.49
CA ALA A 94 9.58 -16.84 -11.08
C ALA A 94 10.75 -17.23 -10.16
N LYS A 95 11.63 -18.14 -10.60
CA LYS A 95 12.85 -18.53 -9.86
C LYS A 95 13.86 -17.39 -9.80
N GLU A 96 14.16 -16.76 -10.93
CA GLU A 96 15.07 -15.60 -11.00
C GLU A 96 14.53 -14.42 -10.17
N LEU A 97 13.20 -14.20 -10.18
CA LEU A 97 12.57 -13.17 -9.37
C LEU A 97 12.66 -13.49 -7.87
N ALA A 98 12.47 -14.75 -7.49
CA ALA A 98 12.59 -15.17 -6.10
C ALA A 98 14.00 -14.90 -5.57
N GLU A 99 15.04 -15.28 -6.31
CA GLU A 99 16.44 -15.04 -5.94
C GLU A 99 16.73 -13.55 -5.75
N ASN A 100 16.38 -12.71 -6.74
CA ASN A 100 16.59 -11.27 -6.65
C ASN A 100 15.80 -10.63 -5.50
N TYR A 101 14.56 -11.09 -5.26
CA TYR A 101 13.71 -10.56 -4.19
C TYR A 101 14.27 -10.88 -2.80
N PHE A 102 14.71 -12.12 -2.59
CA PHE A 102 15.31 -12.52 -1.31
C PHE A 102 16.68 -11.86 -1.13
N GLU A 103 17.50 -11.78 -2.17
CA GLU A 103 18.82 -11.14 -2.10
C GLU A 103 18.72 -9.64 -1.79
N GLU A 104 17.84 -8.91 -2.47
CA GLU A 104 17.57 -7.50 -2.14
C GLU A 104 17.00 -7.32 -0.74
N GLY A 105 16.09 -8.21 -0.33
CA GLY A 105 15.52 -8.23 1.02
C GLY A 105 16.59 -8.41 2.09
N ILE A 106 17.49 -9.38 1.90
CA ILE A 106 18.62 -9.67 2.79
C ILE A 106 19.60 -8.48 2.81
N LYS A 107 19.94 -7.91 1.65
CA LYS A 107 20.80 -6.71 1.56
C LYS A 107 20.21 -5.51 2.29
N LYS A 108 18.89 -5.31 2.25
CA LYS A 108 18.19 -4.24 3.00
C LYS A 108 18.10 -4.53 4.50
N LEU A 109 18.16 -5.81 4.89
CA LEU A 109 18.11 -6.24 6.28
C LEU A 109 19.43 -5.94 7.02
N ILE A 110 20.58 -6.14 6.37
CA ILE A 110 21.91 -5.85 6.93
C ILE A 110 22.02 -4.43 7.53
N PRO A 111 21.77 -3.33 6.78
CA PRO A 111 21.87 -1.98 7.33
C PRO A 111 20.82 -1.68 8.41
N ARG A 112 19.66 -2.35 8.39
CA ARG A 112 18.64 -2.24 9.45
C ARG A 112 19.17 -2.81 10.77
N TYR A 113 19.75 -4.01 10.73
CA TYR A 113 20.34 -4.63 11.92
C TYR A 113 21.56 -3.85 12.43
N THR A 114 22.43 -3.36 11.53
CA THR A 114 23.55 -2.48 11.91
C THR A 114 23.07 -1.22 12.64
N THR A 115 22.02 -0.57 12.11
CA THR A 115 21.43 0.62 12.74
C THR A 115 20.80 0.31 14.11
N CYS A 116 20.17 -0.86 14.29
CA CYS A 116 19.62 -1.28 15.59
C CYS A 116 20.71 -1.48 16.65
N ILE A 117 21.85 -2.06 16.25
CA ILE A 117 22.98 -2.30 17.15
C ILE A 117 23.62 -0.98 17.59
N GLU A 118 23.83 -0.05 16.67
CA GLU A 118 24.40 1.28 16.95
C GLU A 118 23.50 2.16 17.82
N ARG A 119 22.18 1.90 17.83
CA ARG A 119 21.18 2.65 18.61
C ARG A 119 20.68 1.93 19.85
N ASN A 120 21.39 0.88 20.29
CA ASN A 120 21.04 0.10 21.48
C ASN A 120 19.59 -0.44 21.48
N GLY A 121 19.08 -0.82 20.30
CA GLY A 121 17.76 -1.42 20.14
C GLY A 121 16.60 -0.46 19.82
N ASP A 122 16.83 0.85 19.65
CA ASP A 122 15.75 1.77 19.27
C ASP A 122 15.52 1.77 17.74
N TYR A 123 14.52 1.01 17.31
CA TYR A 123 14.15 0.83 15.90
C TYR A 123 13.07 1.85 15.48
N VAL A 124 13.40 2.68 14.49
CA VAL A 124 12.47 3.66 13.90
C VAL A 124 12.26 3.33 12.42
N GLU A 125 11.05 2.93 12.04
CA GLU A 125 10.65 2.79 10.63
C GLU A 125 10.39 4.18 10.04
N LYS A 126 10.98 4.46 8.86
CA LYS A 126 10.72 5.66 8.05
C LYS A 126 9.56 5.44 7.10
#